data_AF-A0AAW2NYC9-F1
#
_entry.id   AF-A0AAW2NYC9-F1
#
_cell.length_a   1.000
_cell.length_b   1.000
_cell.length_c   1.000
_cell.angle_alpha   90.00
_cell.angle_beta   90.00
_cell.angle_gamma   90.00
#
_symmetry.space_group_name_H-M   'P 1'
#
loop_
_entity.id
_entity.type
_entity.pdbx_description
1 polymer ?
#
loop_
_entity_poly.entity_id
_entity_poly.type
_entity_poly.pdbx_seq_one_letter_code
_entity_poly.pdbx_strand_id
1 'polypeptide(L)'
;MHDFAGVGVNQRDEKGNVLNVKEIRLSLARMVIIDELPFKFVEGEGFRAYSRALEPSFEVPSRHTVARDCMKNFIKEKRKLKKLFKSERVCLTTDTWTSLKNLNYMWLLHTG
;
A
#
# COMPACT_ATOMS: atom_id res chain seq x y z
N MET A 1 -10.32 -7.57 -21.49
CA MET A 1 -9.58 -6.54 -20.75
C MET A 1 -8.46 -7.27 -20.01
N HIS A 2 -7.22 -7.16 -20.49
CA HIS A 2 -6.15 -8.11 -20.15
C HIS A 2 -5.75 -8.05 -18.67
N ASP A 3 -5.94 -9.19 -17.99
CA ASP A 3 -5.35 -9.49 -16.70
C ASP A 3 -3.82 -9.58 -16.84
N PHE A 4 -3.10 -8.52 -16.43
CA PHE A 4 -1.69 -8.63 -16.09
C PHE A 4 -1.59 -9.09 -14.64
N ALA A 5 -1.86 -10.38 -14.43
CA ALA A 5 -1.29 -11.10 -13.31
C ALA A 5 0.23 -11.00 -13.49
N GLY A 6 0.87 -10.12 -12.71
CA GLY A 6 2.32 -10.09 -12.58
C GLY A 6 2.77 -11.43 -12.02
N VAL A 7 3.10 -12.34 -12.94
CA VAL A 7 3.84 -13.56 -12.66
C VAL A 7 5.03 -13.14 -11.81
N GLY A 8 5.18 -13.77 -10.66
CA GLY A 8 6.34 -13.57 -9.79
C GLY A 8 7.56 -14.15 -10.47
N VAL A 9 8.11 -13.44 -11.44
CA VAL A 9 9.41 -13.75 -11.99
C VAL A 9 10.40 -13.27 -10.95
N ASN A 10 11.02 -14.21 -10.25
CA ASN A 10 12.21 -13.91 -9.47
C ASN A 10 13.27 -13.41 -10.46
N GLN A 11 13.60 -12.13 -10.41
CA GLN A 11 14.65 -11.54 -11.24
C GLN A 11 15.98 -12.01 -10.65
N ARG A 12 16.82 -12.67 -11.46
CA ARG A 12 18.21 -12.97 -11.07
C ARG A 12 19.03 -11.72 -11.28
N ASP A 13 19.76 -11.30 -10.25
CA ASP A 13 20.74 -10.23 -10.38
C ASP A 13 21.97 -10.72 -11.20
N GLU A 14 22.85 -9.79 -11.53
CA GLU A 14 24.09 -10.00 -12.29
C GLU A 14 25.12 -10.87 -11.53
N LYS A 15 24.89 -11.07 -10.22
CA LYS A 15 25.75 -11.80 -9.28
C LYS A 15 25.21 -13.19 -8.92
N GLY A 16 24.05 -13.58 -9.48
CA GLY A 16 23.40 -14.87 -9.24
C GLY A 16 22.47 -14.93 -8.02
N ASN A 17 22.21 -13.82 -7.32
CA ASN A 17 21.23 -13.79 -6.23
C ASN A 17 19.80 -13.67 -6.76
N VAL A 18 18.89 -14.31 -6.05
CA VAL A 18 17.46 -14.31 -6.34
C VAL A 18 16.83 -13.13 -5.62
N LEU A 19 16.42 -12.10 -6.35
CA LEU A 19 15.70 -10.97 -5.77
C LEU A 19 14.22 -11.30 -5.61
N ASN A 20 13.76 -11.21 -4.36
CA ASN A 20 12.34 -11.35 -4.05
C ASN A 20 11.62 -10.02 -4.28
N VAL A 21 11.38 -9.70 -5.55
CA VAL A 21 10.70 -8.47 -6.00
C VAL A 21 9.34 -8.28 -5.33
N LYS A 22 8.65 -9.37 -4.98
CA LYS A 22 7.36 -9.31 -4.27
C LYS A 22 7.51 -8.73 -2.86
N GLU A 23 8.52 -9.18 -2.11
CA GLU A 23 8.77 -8.69 -0.75
C GLU A 23 9.24 -7.22 -0.75
N ILE A 24 10.07 -6.84 -1.73
CA ILE A 24 10.49 -5.44 -1.90
C ILE A 24 9.28 -4.55 -2.18
N ARG A 25 8.39 -4.96 -3.10
CA ARG A 25 7.16 -4.21 -3.40
C ARG A 25 6.20 -4.14 -2.23
N LEU A 26 6.08 -5.22 -1.45
CA LEU A 26 5.26 -5.22 -0.25
C LEU A 26 5.81 -4.25 0.80
N SER A 27 7.12 -4.23 0.99
CA SER A 27 7.80 -3.31 1.91
C SER A 27 7.66 -1.85 1.46
N LEU A 28 7.80 -1.59 0.16
CA LEU A 28 7.58 -0.27 -0.44
C LEU A 28 6.14 0.23 -0.21
N ALA A 29 5.14 -0.62 -0.46
CA ALA A 29 3.75 -0.28 -0.21
C ALA A 29 3.47 -0.03 1.28
N ARG A 30 4.11 -0.79 2.18
CA ARG A 30 4.01 -0.56 3.64
C ARG A 30 4.60 0.78 4.05
N MET A 31 5.79 1.14 3.57
CA MET A 31 6.41 2.43 3.85
C MET A 31 5.49 3.58 3.43
N VAL A 32 4.93 3.54 2.22
CA VAL A 32 3.99 4.56 1.74
C VAL A 32 2.75 4.69 2.64
N ILE A 33 2.26 3.58 3.20
CA ILE A 33 1.08 3.59 4.09
C ILE A 33 1.45 4.11 5.48
N ILE A 34 2.55 3.64 6.07
CA ILE A 34 2.96 3.97 7.45
C ILE A 34 3.39 5.44 7.54
N ASP A 35 4.16 5.91 6.55
CA ASP A 35 4.72 7.25 6.53
C ASP A 35 3.81 8.27 5.80
N GLU A 36 2.60 7.85 5.41
CA GLU A 36 1.59 8.65 4.69
C GLU A 36 2.15 9.39 3.46
N LEU A 37 3.09 8.76 2.74
CA LEU A 37 3.80 9.40 1.64
C LEU A 37 2.90 9.55 0.40
N PRO A 38 3.02 10.65 -0.36
CA PRO A 38 2.38 10.76 -1.67
C PRO A 38 2.84 9.63 -2.60
N PHE A 39 1.95 9.04 -3.39
CA PHE A 39 2.37 8.00 -4.36
C PHE A 39 3.41 8.47 -5.38
N LYS A 40 3.50 9.79 -5.63
CA LYS A 40 4.55 10.38 -6.48
C LYS A 40 5.95 10.27 -5.87
N PHE A 41 6.08 9.99 -4.58
CA PHE A 41 7.35 9.86 -3.87
C PHE A 41 8.32 8.91 -4.59
N VAL A 42 7.82 7.78 -5.08
CA VAL A 42 8.66 6.77 -5.77
C VAL A 42 9.21 7.22 -7.13
N GLU A 43 8.69 8.32 -7.68
CA GLU A 43 9.15 8.90 -8.93
C GLU A 43 10.21 9.99 -8.71
N GLY A 44 10.43 10.40 -7.45
CA GLY A 44 11.44 11.38 -7.10
C GLY A 44 12.86 10.90 -7.41
N GLU A 45 13.70 11.81 -7.90
CA GLU A 45 15.09 11.49 -8.27
C GLU A 45 15.90 10.95 -7.10
N GLY A 46 15.74 11.55 -5.90
CA GLY A 46 16.42 11.10 -4.69
C GLY A 46 16.06 9.67 -4.31
N PHE A 47 14.77 9.31 -4.35
CA PHE A 47 14.34 7.94 -4.06
C PHE A 47 14.83 6.94 -5.12
N ARG A 48 14.80 7.32 -6.39
CA ARG A 48 15.33 6.48 -7.48
C ARG A 48 16.84 6.26 -7.38
N ALA A 49 17.59 7.30 -7.04
CA ALA A 49 19.03 7.21 -6.82
C ALA A 49 19.35 6.30 -5.62
N TYR A 50 18.64 6.50 -4.50
CA TYR A 50 18.73 5.63 -3.33
C TYR A 50 18.44 4.16 -3.65
N SER A 51 17.33 3.89 -4.37
CA SER A 51 16.92 2.53 -4.71
C SER A 51 17.92 1.84 -5.63
N ARG A 52 18.48 2.56 -6.62
CA ARG A 52 19.52 2.00 -7.52
C ARG A 52 20.83 1.72 -6.79
N ALA A 53 21.19 2.56 -5.80
CA ALA A 53 22.39 2.34 -5.00
C ALA A 53 22.27 1.11 -4.09
N LEU A 54 21.05 0.80 -3.62
CA LEU A 54 20.78 -0.40 -2.83
C LEU A 54 20.73 -1.66 -3.67
N GLU A 55 19.94 -1.65 -4.75
CA GLU A 55 19.76 -2.80 -5.62
C GLU A 55 19.59 -2.32 -7.07
N PRO A 56 20.68 -2.32 -7.88
CA PRO A 56 20.66 -1.83 -9.25
C PRO A 56 19.68 -2.58 -10.15
N SER A 57 19.44 -3.87 -9.89
CA SER A 57 18.55 -4.70 -10.70
C SER A 57 17.07 -4.60 -10.29
N PHE A 58 16.75 -3.83 -9.24
CA PHE A 58 15.39 -3.52 -8.87
C PHE A 58 14.86 -2.32 -9.64
N GLU A 59 13.88 -2.57 -10.51
CA GLU A 59 13.17 -1.50 -11.21
C GLU A 59 12.10 -0.88 -10.30
N VAL A 60 12.26 0.41 -10.01
CA VAL A 60 11.32 1.16 -9.17
C VAL A 60 9.94 1.24 -9.86
N PRO A 61 8.87 0.75 -9.22
CA PRO A 61 7.54 0.77 -9.83
C PRO A 61 6.98 2.20 -9.94
N SER A 62 6.09 2.41 -10.91
CA SER A 62 5.38 3.70 -11.08
C SER A 62 4.42 3.99 -9.93
N ARG A 63 4.07 5.27 -9.74
CA ARG A 63 3.07 5.70 -8.72
C ARG A 63 1.75 4.93 -8.81
N HIS A 64 1.32 4.59 -10.02
CA HIS A 64 0.07 3.86 -10.26
C HIS A 64 0.16 2.40 -9.83
N THR A 65 1.34 1.80 -10.02
CA THR A 65 1.61 0.43 -9.58
C THR A 65 1.66 0.36 -8.06
N VAL A 66 2.34 1.31 -7.41
CA VAL A 66 2.38 1.43 -5.95
C VAL A 66 0.97 1.65 -5.39
N ALA A 67 0.18 2.55 -5.97
CA ALA A 67 -1.21 2.77 -5.54
C ALA A 67 -2.06 1.49 -5.64
N ARG A 68 -1.88 0.70 -6.71
CA ARG A 68 -2.55 -0.59 -6.88
C ARG A 68 -2.11 -1.61 -5.83
N ASP A 69 -0.83 -1.64 -5.49
CA ASP A 69 -0.30 -2.54 -4.46
C ASP A 69 -0.82 -2.17 -3.07
N CYS A 70 -0.85 -0.88 -2.72
CA CYS A 70 -1.47 -0.38 -1.50
C CYS A 70 -2.95 -0.76 -1.44
N MET A 71 -3.69 -0.59 -2.54
CA MET A 71 -5.11 -0.97 -2.61
C MET A 71 -5.33 -2.47 -2.41
N LYS A 72 -4.46 -3.33 -2.98
CA LYS A 72 -4.52 -4.78 -2.75
C LYS A 72 -4.29 -5.13 -1.28
N ASN A 73 -3.32 -4.49 -0.63
CA ASN A 73 -3.08 -4.65 0.80
C ASN A 73 -4.29 -4.21 1.63
N PHE A 74 -4.86 -3.05 1.33
CA PHE A 74 -6.07 -2.56 1.98
C PHE A 74 -7.24 -3.53 1.84
N ILE A 75 -7.52 -4.05 0.63
CA ILE A 75 -8.59 -5.03 0.43
C ILE A 75 -8.36 -6.30 1.25
N LYS A 76 -7.11 -6.77 1.35
CA LYS A 76 -6.74 -7.94 2.15
C LYS A 76 -7.00 -7.71 3.64
N GLU A 77 -6.52 -6.59 4.18
CA GLU A 77 -6.73 -6.25 5.60
C GLU A 77 -8.21 -5.97 5.90
N LYS A 78 -8.92 -5.27 5.00
CA LYS A 78 -10.38 -5.07 5.10
C LYS A 78 -11.15 -6.40 5.20
N ARG A 79 -10.75 -7.43 4.44
CA ARG A 79 -11.38 -8.77 4.54
C ARG A 79 -11.12 -9.42 5.89
N LYS A 80 -9.91 -9.29 6.46
CA LYS A 80 -9.61 -9.80 7.80
C LYS A 80 -10.43 -9.06 8.86
N LEU A 81 -10.48 -7.73 8.77
CA LEU A 81 -11.26 -6.90 9.68
C LEU A 81 -12.76 -7.24 9.62
N LYS A 82 -13.31 -7.44 8.41
CA LYS A 82 -14.69 -7.94 8.24
C LYS A 82 -14.93 -9.31 8.89
N LYS A 83 -13.93 -10.20 8.90
CA LYS A 83 -14.06 -11.49 9.59
C LYS A 83 -14.08 -11.30 11.10
N LEU A 84 -13.21 -10.46 11.65
CA LEU A 84 -13.20 -10.10 13.08
C LEU A 84 -14.54 -9.51 13.52
N PHE A 85 -15.07 -8.53 12.78
CA PHE A 85 -16.38 -7.94 13.05
C PHE A 85 -17.56 -8.91 12.95
N LYS A 86 -17.39 -10.06 12.29
CA LYS A 86 -18.45 -11.08 12.22
C LYS A 86 -18.47 -11.97 13.47
N SER A 87 -17.33 -12.13 14.15
CA SER A 87 -17.19 -13.00 15.32
C SER A 87 -17.36 -12.28 16.65
N GLU A 88 -17.25 -10.94 16.68
CA GLU A 88 -17.24 -10.17 17.92
C GLU A 88 -18.27 -9.04 17.89
N ARG A 89 -18.85 -8.72 19.06
CA ARG A 89 -19.63 -7.50 19.24
C ARG A 89 -18.64 -6.36 19.40
N VAL A 90 -18.66 -5.40 18.48
CA VAL A 90 -17.82 -4.21 18.50
C VAL A 90 -18.68 -2.98 18.73
N CYS A 91 -18.23 -2.06 19.58
CA CYS A 91 -18.85 -0.74 19.70
C CYS A 91 -18.12 0.26 18.79
N LEU A 92 -18.91 0.98 17.98
CA LEU A 92 -18.41 2.01 17.08
C LEU A 92 -19.05 3.34 17.49
N THR A 93 -18.22 4.33 17.77
CA THR A 93 -18.64 5.70 18.04
C THR A 93 -18.47 6.52 16.77
N THR A 94 -19.57 7.03 16.24
CA THR A 94 -19.55 7.99 15.13
C THR A 94 -19.67 9.41 15.66
N ASP A 95 -18.68 10.25 15.37
CA ASP A 95 -18.82 11.70 15.51
C ASP A 95 -19.22 12.28 14.16
N THR A 96 -20.22 13.17 14.14
CA THR A 96 -20.69 13.81 12.91
C THR A 96 -20.63 15.32 13.07
N TRP A 97 -19.91 15.99 12.17
CA TRP A 97 -19.84 17.45 12.12
C TRP A 97 -20.30 17.98 10.76
N THR A 98 -21.15 19.00 10.79
CA THR A 98 -21.58 19.72 9.58
C THR A 98 -20.70 20.93 9.38
N SER A 99 -20.03 21.00 8.23
CA SER A 99 -19.25 22.17 7.87
C SER A 99 -20.12 23.37 7.51
N LEU A 100 -19.53 24.56 7.62
CA LEU A 100 -20.13 25.83 7.18
C LEU A 100 -20.53 25.86 5.70
N LYS A 101 -20.10 24.86 4.90
CA LYS A 101 -20.46 24.69 3.48
C LYS A 101 -21.57 23.65 3.27
N ASN A 102 -22.30 23.26 4.32
CA ASN A 102 -23.31 22.18 4.31
C ASN A 102 -22.78 20.80 3.89
N LEU A 103 -21.47 20.55 4.02
CA LEU A 103 -20.90 19.21 3.87
C LEU A 103 -20.90 18.51 5.23
N ASN A 104 -21.48 17.31 5.29
CA ASN A 104 -21.50 16.46 6.49
C ASN A 104 -20.28 15.55 6.50
N TYR A 105 -19.49 15.63 7.56
CA TYR A 105 -18.36 14.76 7.81
C TYR A 105 -18.73 13.78 8.92
N MET A 106 -18.48 12.50 8.69
CA MET A 106 -18.68 11.45 9.68
C MET A 106 -17.35 10.75 9.91
N TRP A 107 -16.93 10.73 11.16
CA TRP A 107 -15.72 10.08 11.64
C TRP A 107 -16.11 8.85 12.45
N LEU A 108 -15.51 7.70 12.14
CA LEU A 108 -15.80 6.40 12.75
C LEU A 108 -14.63 6.00 13.65
N LEU A 109 -14.87 5.93 14.96
CA LEU A 109 -13.95 5.38 15.95
C LEU A 109 -14.44 4.02 16.43
N HIS A 110 -13.53 3.08 16.61
CA HIS A 110 -13.77 1.84 17.33
C HIS A 110 -13.45 2.03 18.81
N THR A 111 -14.41 1.78 19.69
CA THR A 111 -14.20 1.75 21.14
C THR A 111 -14.77 0.43 21.66
N GLY A 112 -13.95 -0.39 22.33
CA GLY A 112 -14.38 -1.54 23.16
C GLY A 112 -15.34 -2.54 22.53
#